data_AF-A0AAE4D8X2-F1
#
_entry.id   AF-A0AAE4D8X2-F1
#
_cell.length_a   1.000
_cell.length_b   1.000
_cell.length_c   1.000
_cell.angle_alpha   90.00
_cell.angle_beta   90.00
_cell.angle_gamma   90.00
#
_symmetry.space_group_name_H-M   'P 1'
#
loop_
_entity.id
_entity.type
_entity.pdbx_description
1 polymer ?
#
loop_
_entity_poly.entity_id
_entity_poly.type
_entity_poly.pdbx_seq_one_letter_code
_entity_poly.pdbx_strand_id
1 'polypeptide(L)' 'VDVQADSGIIRVKATENGQPMGEDAYVWVSMEEVVHTGPELDLSTLETDATYVRAEIYGRGGTTYTQPLGLRQVDIE' A
#
# COMPACT_ATOMS: atom_id res chain seq x y z
N VAL A 1 -6.23 4.65 -8.99
CA VAL A 1 -5.05 4.22 -8.21
C VAL A 1 -4.24 3.32 -9.11
N ASP A 2 -2.95 3.61 -9.29
CA ASP A 2 -2.00 2.77 -10.03
C ASP A 2 -1.01 2.15 -9.05
N VAL A 3 -0.69 0.87 -9.23
CA VAL A 3 0.19 0.10 -8.34
C VAL A 3 1.31 -0.52 -9.16
N GLN A 4 2.56 -0.28 -8.76
CA GLN A 4 3.76 -0.83 -9.40
C GLN A 4 4.63 -1.51 -8.33
N ALA A 5 5.07 -2.74 -8.60
CA ALA A 5 5.98 -3.47 -7.72
C ALA A 5 7.31 -3.73 -8.45
N ASP A 6 8.41 -3.21 -7.91
CA ASP A 6 9.76 -3.42 -8.43
C ASP A 6 10.73 -3.71 -7.27
N SER A 7 11.59 -4.73 -7.42
CA SER A 7 12.70 -4.95 -6.48
C SER A 7 12.35 -4.97 -4.96
N GLY A 8 11.10 -5.31 -4.59
CA GLY A 8 10.63 -5.30 -3.20
C GLY A 8 10.02 -3.98 -2.73
N ILE A 9 9.85 -2.98 -3.61
CA ILE A 9 9.15 -1.74 -3.33
C ILE A 9 7.80 -1.76 -4.04
N ILE A 10 6.74 -1.36 -3.34
CA ILE A 10 5.42 -1.12 -3.91
C ILE A 10 5.18 0.39 -3.94
N ARG A 11 4.87 0.93 -5.12
CA ARG A 11 4.49 2.34 -5.30
C ARG A 11 3.03 2.47 -5.66
N VAL A 12 2.34 3.38 -4.99
CA VAL A 12 0.92 3.69 -5.21
C VAL A 12 0.78 5.15 -5.63
N LYS A 13 0.15 5.38 -6.78
CA LYS A 13 -0.20 6.72 -7.25
C LYS A 13 -1.71 6.90 -7.25
N ALA A 14 -2.16 8.00 -6.66
CA ALA A 14 -3.56 8.37 -6.61
C ALA A 14 -3.70 9.84 -6.99
N THR A 15 -4.85 10.17 -7.58
CA THR A 15 -5.18 11.52 -8.00
C THR A 15 -6.58 11.86 -7.54
N GLU A 16 -6.76 13.06 -7.00
CA GLU A 16 -8.06 13.66 -6.70
C GLU A 16 -8.28 14.86 -7.62
N ASN A 17 -9.38 14.86 -8.39
CA ASN A 17 -9.68 15.90 -9.38
C ASN A 17 -8.53 16.17 -10.37
N GLY A 18 -7.79 15.12 -10.75
CA GLY A 18 -6.65 15.21 -11.66
C GLY A 18 -5.36 15.74 -11.02
N GLN A 19 -5.36 16.08 -9.73
CA GLN A 19 -4.16 16.46 -8.98
C GLN A 19 -3.62 15.25 -8.21
N PRO A 20 -2.29 15.05 -8.15
CA PRO A 20 -1.69 14.04 -7.29
C PRO A 20 -2.08 14.24 -5.83
N MET A 21 -2.31 13.13 -5.12
CA MET A 21 -2.46 13.14 -3.67
C MET A 21 -1.13 13.48 -2.99
N GLY A 22 -1.21 14.11 -1.82
CA GLY A 22 -0.04 14.35 -0.95
C GLY A 22 0.47 13.06 -0.33
N GLU A 23 1.74 13.03 0.09
CA GLU A 23 2.37 11.84 0.68
C GLU A 23 1.71 11.39 1.99
N ASP A 24 1.12 12.33 2.72
CA ASP A 24 0.37 12.12 3.95
C ASP A 24 -1.00 11.46 3.75
N ALA A 25 -1.46 11.33 2.52
CA ALA A 25 -2.73 10.70 2.19
C ALA A 25 -2.69 9.17 2.26
N TYR A 26 -1.52 8.56 2.37
CA TYR A 26 -1.30 7.13 2.18
C TYR A 26 -0.95 6.44 3.49
N VAL A 27 -1.71 5.41 3.84
CA VAL A 27 -1.45 4.55 5.00
C VAL A 27 -1.42 3.11 4.53
N TRP A 28 -0.37 2.37 4.90
CA TRP A 28 -0.27 0.94 4.65
C TRP A 28 -0.69 0.18 5.90
N VAL A 29 -1.62 -0.74 5.70
CA VAL A 29 -2.18 -1.55 6.77
C VAL A 29 -1.90 -3.02 6.52
N SER A 30 -1.49 -3.73 7.56
CA SER A 30 -1.42 -5.19 7.63
C SER A 30 -2.05 -5.64 8.93
N MET A 31 -2.91 -6.67 8.90
CA MET A 31 -3.52 -7.24 10.11
C MET A 31 -4.15 -6.18 11.06
N GLU A 32 -4.84 -5.19 10.48
CA GLU A 32 -5.48 -4.06 11.20
C GLU A 32 -4.50 -3.03 11.81
N GLU A 33 -3.18 -3.23 11.65
CA GLU A 33 -2.14 -2.34 12.14
C GLU A 33 -1.55 -1.48 11.02
N VAL A 34 -1.22 -0.24 11.35
CA VAL A 34 -0.50 0.65 10.43
C VAL A 34 0.97 0.27 10.42
N VAL A 35 1.46 -0.20 9.27
CA VAL A 35 2.85 -0.64 9.10
C VAL A 35 3.73 0.39 8.40
N HIS A 36 3.12 1.31 7.63
CA HIS A 36 3.85 2.37 6.95
C HIS A 36 2.93 3.54 6.58
N THR A 37 3.50 4.72 6.33
CA THR A 37 2.81 5.89 5.80
C THR A 37 3.61 6.48 4.64
N GLY A 38 2.93 6.87 3.57
CA GLY A 38 3.58 7.34 2.35
C GLY A 38 3.21 6.52 1.11
N PRO A 39 3.44 7.04 -0.10
CA PRO A 39 3.01 6.41 -1.34
C PRO A 39 3.88 5.21 -1.76
N GLU A 40 5.04 5.03 -1.13
CA GLU A 40 5.96 3.93 -1.42
C GLU A 40 6.16 3.07 -0.17
N LEU A 41 6.10 1.75 -0.33
CA LEU A 41 6.35 0.79 0.73
C LEU A 41 7.53 -0.11 0.34
N ASP A 42 8.58 -0.10 1.15
CA ASP A 42 9.67 -1.08 1.06
C ASP A 42 9.29 -2.33 1.86
N LEU A 43 9.13 -3.46 1.17
CA LEU A 43 8.73 -4.72 1.79
C LEU A 43 9.81 -5.27 2.73
N SER A 44 11.07 -4.86 2.58
CA SER A 44 12.15 -5.30 3.46
C SER A 44 12.09 -4.67 4.87
N THR A 45 11.34 -3.58 5.03
CA THR A 45 11.15 -2.91 6.33
C THR A 45 9.96 -3.46 7.13
N LEU A 46 9.18 -4.36 6.54
CA LEU A 46 8.03 -4.97 7.21
C LEU A 46 8.48 -6.02 8.21
N GLU A 47 7.74 -6.15 9.31
CA GLU A 47 7.91 -7.26 10.24
C GLU A 47 7.60 -8.60 9.54
N THR A 48 8.27 -9.66 9.99
CA THR A 48 8.32 -10.95 9.28
C THR A 48 6.98 -11.72 9.30
N ASP A 49 6.02 -11.27 10.11
CA ASP A 49 4.69 -11.87 10.25
C ASP A 49 3.61 -11.21 9.37
N ALA A 50 3.92 -10.12 8.68
CA ALA A 50 3.00 -9.51 7.71
C ALA A 50 2.71 -10.48 6.55
N THR A 51 1.45 -10.91 6.43
CA THR A 51 1.03 -11.86 5.37
C THR A 51 0.47 -11.16 4.14
N TYR A 52 -0.05 -9.95 4.32
CA TYR A 52 -0.55 -9.09 3.26
C TYR A 52 -0.35 -7.62 3.64
N VAL A 53 -0.40 -6.74 2.65
CA VAL A 53 -0.49 -5.29 2.86
C VAL A 53 -1.57 -4.68 1.99
N ARG A 54 -2.19 -3.61 2.47
CA ARG A 54 -3.18 -2.81 1.73
C ARG A 54 -2.87 -1.34 1.92
N ALA A 55 -2.85 -0.58 0.84
CA ALA A 55 -2.81 0.88 0.94
C ALA A 55 -4.23 1.41 1.10
N GLU A 56 -4.41 2.26 2.10
CA GLU A 56 -5.58 3.08 2.33
C GLU A 56 -5.22 4.53 1.95
N ILE A 57 -6.01 5.14 1.08
CA ILE A 57 -5.75 6.46 0.54
C ILE A 57 -6.90 7.39 0.93
N TYR A 58 -6.57 8.43 1.69
CA TYR A 58 -7.52 9.37 2.26
C TYR A 58 -7.53 10.67 1.46
N GLY A 59 -8.65 10.97 0.80
CA GLY A 59 -8.89 12.22 0.09
C GLY A 59 -10.05 13.02 0.67
N ARG A 60 -10.25 14.23 0.16
CA ARG A 60 -11.38 15.08 0.55
C ARG A 60 -12.71 14.46 0.13
N GLY A 61 -12.71 13.72 -0.98
CA GLY A 61 -13.87 12.98 -1.48
C GLY A 61 -14.19 11.67 -0.73
N GLY A 62 -13.34 11.25 0.21
CA GLY A 62 -13.47 10.00 0.96
C GLY A 62 -12.23 9.13 0.88
N THR A 63 -12.37 7.89 1.33
CA THR A 63 -11.28 6.90 1.37
C THR A 63 -11.42 5.88 0.26
N THR A 64 -10.31 5.55 -0.39
CA THR A 64 -10.21 4.40 -1.30
C THR A 64 -9.10 3.46 -0.85
N TYR A 65 -9.11 2.24 -1.38
CA TYR A 65 -8.22 1.18 -0.95
C TYR A 65 -7.68 0.42 -2.15
N THR A 66 -6.44 -0.06 -2.06
CA THR A 66 -5.99 -1.13 -2.96
C THR A 66 -6.64 -2.45 -2.55
N GLN A 67 -6.63 -3.44 -3.45
CA GLN A 67 -6.83 -4.82 -2.99
C GLN A 67 -5.63 -5.23 -2.11
N PRO A 68 -5.82 -6.15 -1.15
CA PRO A 68 -4.70 -6.72 -0.40
C PRO A 68 -3.67 -7.36 -1.34
N LEU A 69 -2.40 -6.99 -1.20
CA LEU A 69 -1.28 -7.66 -1.83
C LEU A 69 -0.72 -8.71 -0.87
N GLY A 70 -0.82 -9.98 -1.24
CA GLY A 70 -0.20 -11.07 -0.49
C GLY A 70 1.33 -11.01 -0.58
N LEU A 71 2.01 -11.15 0.56
CA LEU A 71 3.47 -11.06 0.66
C LEU A 71 4.18 -12.42 0.61
N ARG A 72 3.43 -13.50 0.87
CA ARG A 72 3.97 -14.85 0.85
C ARG A 72 3.64 -15.53 -0.48
N GLN A 73 4.66 -15.90 -1.23
CA GLN A 73 4.52 -16.88 -2.30
C GLN A 73 4.22 -18.23 -1.64
N VAL A 74 3.03 -18.76 -1.87
CA VAL A 74 2.72 -20.15 -1.57
C VAL A 74 3.14 -20.93 -2.82
N ASP A 75 4.17 -21.75 -2.70
CA ASP A 75 4.43 -22.77 -3.70
C ASP A 75 3.24 -23.74 -3.66
N ILE A 76 2.48 -23.79 -4.74
CA ILE A 76 1.39 -24.76 -4.91
C ILE A 76 2.04 -25.98 -5.56
N GLU A 77 2.18 -27.07 -4.78
CA GLU A 77 2.57 -28.39 -5.29
C GLU A 77 1.53 -28.98 -6.24
#